data_AF-A0A1H0ICB9-F1
#
_entry.id   AF-A0A1H0ICB9-F1
#
_cell.length_a   1.000
_cell.length_b   1.000
_cell.length_c   1.000
_cell.angle_alpha   90.00
_cell.angle_beta   90.00
_cell.angle_gamma   90.00
#
_symmetry.space_group_name_H-M   'P 1'
#
loop_
_entity.id
_entity.type
_entity.pdbx_description
1 polymer ?
#
loop_
_entity_poly.entity_id
_entity_poly.type
_entity_poly.pdbx_seq_one_letter_code
_entity_poly.pdbx_strand_id
1 'polypeptide(L)'
;MSVKTKELSILAAVAQQCAETRRPISSLIVMAACNARTGIEQDKVLVHLASLKRQGYVTQSGERWEVTPEGHQAARQAMTQAAMPSRAPEPIPEKPPVRPKSRDTLRPRQLTAPRPVTRPESAPSNHLRGATKKVEGDGTGEALPPIEYPGTIERLALPIPHDLLHRCAAMNMTLMADARQRYEASRCPEALSEINWLAETGRLLLKAGGEV
;
A
#
# COMPACT_ATOMS: atom_id res chain seq x y z
N MET A 1 -7.95 15.17 -3.79
CA MET A 1 -8.52 14.74 -2.48
C MET A 1 -7.85 15.55 -1.39
N SER A 2 -8.65 16.16 -0.50
CA SER A 2 -8.13 16.96 0.62
C SER A 2 -7.30 16.07 1.57
N VAL A 3 -6.28 16.65 2.21
CA VAL A 3 -5.42 15.99 3.21
C VAL A 3 -6.27 15.29 4.28
N LYS A 4 -7.34 15.96 4.73
CA LYS A 4 -8.30 15.42 5.71
C LYS A 4 -9.03 14.16 5.21
N THR A 5 -9.33 14.07 3.91
CA THR A 5 -9.99 12.90 3.33
C THR A 5 -9.08 11.67 3.36
N LYS A 6 -7.77 11.86 3.17
CA LYS A 6 -6.78 10.78 3.25
C LYS A 6 -6.57 10.29 4.68
N GLU A 7 -6.49 11.21 5.64
CA GLU A 7 -6.38 10.87 7.07
C GLU A 7 -7.57 10.04 7.56
N LEU A 8 -8.79 10.44 7.19
CA LEU A 8 -10.00 9.68 7.54
C LEU A 8 -10.05 8.31 6.88
N SER A 9 -9.53 8.18 5.66
CA SER A 9 -9.45 6.90 4.95
C SER A 9 -8.45 5.94 5.62
N ILE A 10 -7.29 6.46 6.05
CA ILE A 10 -6.30 5.69 6.82
C ILE A 10 -6.90 5.30 8.17
N LEU A 11 -7.54 6.22 8.89
CA LEU A 11 -8.20 5.93 10.16
C LEU A 11 -9.26 4.83 10.02
N ALA A 12 -10.06 4.87 8.96
CA ALA A 12 -11.04 3.84 8.65
C ALA A 12 -10.40 2.47 8.39
N ALA A 13 -9.28 2.43 7.66
CA ALA A 13 -8.54 1.19 7.40
C ALA A 13 -7.94 0.59 8.68
N VAL A 14 -7.32 1.43 9.51
CA VAL A 14 -6.73 1.03 10.81
C VAL A 14 -7.82 0.52 11.75
N ALA A 15 -8.94 1.24 11.88
CA ALA A 15 -10.06 0.85 12.75
C ALA A 15 -10.69 -0.48 12.33
N GLN A 16 -10.84 -0.71 11.03
CA GLN A 16 -11.34 -1.98 10.50
C GLN A 16 -10.38 -3.14 10.82
N GLN A 17 -9.08 -2.95 10.58
CA GLN A 17 -8.09 -3.98 10.86
C GLN A 17 -8.00 -4.33 12.35
N CYS A 18 -8.09 -3.32 13.23
CA CYS A 18 -8.15 -3.55 14.68
C CYS A 18 -9.42 -4.32 15.09
N ALA A 19 -10.56 -4.06 14.44
CA ALA A 19 -11.80 -4.80 14.70
C ALA A 19 -11.71 -6.27 14.25
N GLU A 20 -11.08 -6.54 13.10
CA GLU A 20 -10.90 -7.88 12.54
C GLU A 20 -9.91 -8.72 13.36
N THR A 21 -8.78 -8.12 13.76
CA THR A 21 -7.69 -8.85 14.44
C THR A 21 -7.81 -8.87 15.96
N ARG A 22 -8.63 -7.99 16.55
CA ARG A 22 -8.74 -7.74 18.00
C ARG A 22 -7.39 -7.53 18.69
N ARG A 23 -6.39 -7.05 17.96
CA ARG A 23 -5.01 -6.88 18.42
C ARG A 23 -4.45 -5.54 17.95
N PRO A 24 -3.47 -4.99 18.67
CA PRO A 24 -2.72 -3.83 18.21
C PRO A 24 -1.98 -4.16 16.92
N ILE A 25 -2.00 -3.24 15.95
CA ILE A 25 -1.47 -3.48 14.61
C ILE A 25 -0.13 -2.79 14.41
N SER A 26 0.83 -3.46 13.75
CA SER A 26 2.13 -2.86 13.47
C SER A 26 2.03 -1.86 12.31
N SER A 27 3.00 -0.94 12.22
CA SER A 27 3.11 0.00 11.08
C SER A 27 3.10 -0.72 9.72
N LEU A 28 3.70 -1.91 9.63
CA LEU A 28 3.71 -2.73 8.41
C LEU A 28 2.30 -3.18 8.00
N ILE A 29 1.50 -3.62 8.97
CA ILE A 29 0.11 -4.03 8.73
C ILE A 29 -0.72 -2.82 8.30
N VAL A 30 -0.52 -1.66 8.93
CA VAL A 30 -1.21 -0.43 8.53
C VAL A 30 -0.86 -0.03 7.11
N MET A 31 0.42 -0.08 6.73
CA MET A 31 0.85 0.23 5.37
C MET A 31 0.27 -0.76 4.35
N ALA A 32 0.23 -2.05 4.67
CA ALA A 32 -0.39 -3.07 3.82
C ALA A 32 -1.90 -2.80 3.63
N ALA A 33 -2.62 -2.51 4.71
CA ALA A 33 -4.05 -2.19 4.67
C ALA A 33 -4.33 -0.90 3.88
N CYS A 34 -3.45 0.11 3.99
CA CYS A 34 -3.58 1.37 3.27
C CYS A 34 -3.24 1.23 1.78
N ASN A 35 -2.22 0.45 1.42
CA ASN A 35 -1.86 0.20 0.02
C ASN A 35 -2.99 -0.50 -0.74
N ALA A 36 -3.68 -1.45 -0.10
CA ALA A 36 -4.80 -2.17 -0.70
C ALA A 36 -6.03 -1.28 -0.98
N ARG A 37 -6.19 -0.16 -0.26
CA ARG A 37 -7.44 0.62 -0.26
C ARG A 37 -7.33 2.05 -0.75
N THR A 38 -6.17 2.67 -0.58
CA THR A 38 -6.05 4.14 -0.69
C THR A 38 -5.02 4.59 -1.71
N GLY A 39 -4.14 3.70 -2.18
CA GLY A 39 -3.08 4.03 -3.14
C GLY A 39 -2.14 5.15 -2.64
N ILE A 40 -2.05 5.34 -1.33
CA ILE A 40 -1.22 6.37 -0.70
C ILE A 40 0.22 5.85 -0.58
N GLU A 41 1.19 6.67 -0.99
CA GLU A 41 2.62 6.41 -0.79
C GLU A 41 2.94 6.16 0.69
N GLN A 42 3.81 5.19 0.97
CA GLN A 42 4.12 4.71 2.33
C GLN A 42 4.54 5.85 3.27
N ASP A 43 5.40 6.76 2.82
CA ASP A 43 5.87 7.90 3.62
C ASP A 43 4.73 8.82 4.05
N LYS A 44 3.73 9.01 3.18
CA LYS A 44 2.56 9.83 3.49
C LYS A 44 1.65 9.17 4.52
N VAL A 45 1.59 7.83 4.56
CA VAL A 45 0.80 7.10 5.57
C VAL A 45 1.36 7.35 6.97
N LEU A 46 2.68 7.32 7.15
CA LEU A 46 3.32 7.59 8.43
C LEU A 46 3.08 9.03 8.92
N VAL A 47 3.14 10.01 8.01
CA VAL A 47 2.82 11.41 8.31
C VAL A 47 1.35 11.55 8.78
N HIS A 48 0.42 10.86 8.12
CA HIS A 48 -0.98 10.86 8.51
C HIS A 48 -1.21 10.12 9.85
N LEU A 49 -0.52 9.03 10.13
CA LEU A 49 -0.59 8.35 11.44
C LEU A 49 -0.07 9.24 12.57
N ALA A 50 1.04 9.95 12.35
CA ALA A 50 1.55 10.93 13.31
C ALA A 50 0.55 12.08 13.54
N SER A 51 -0.14 12.52 12.49
CA SER A 51 -1.22 13.50 12.57
C SER A 51 -2.40 12.97 13.41
N LEU A 52 -2.89 11.77 13.11
CA LEU A 52 -3.98 11.11 13.84
C LEU A 52 -3.64 10.86 15.32
N LYS A 53 -2.37 10.56 15.62
CA LYS A 53 -1.87 10.41 16.99
C LYS A 53 -1.96 11.73 17.76
N ARG A 54 -1.51 12.83 17.16
CA ARG A 54 -1.63 14.18 17.77
C ARG A 54 -3.09 14.60 17.99
N GLN A 55 -4.00 14.12 17.14
CA GLN A 55 -5.44 14.35 17.26
C GLN A 55 -6.13 13.43 18.29
N GLY A 56 -5.41 12.45 18.86
CA GLY A 56 -5.95 11.53 19.87
C GLY A 56 -6.81 10.39 19.31
N TYR A 57 -6.82 10.17 17.99
CA TYR A 57 -7.60 9.10 17.37
C TYR A 57 -6.88 7.73 17.37
N VAL A 58 -5.55 7.75 17.50
CA VAL A 58 -4.72 6.56 17.60
C VAL A 58 -3.66 6.73 18.67
N THR A 59 -3.34 5.65 19.36
CA THR A 59 -2.23 5.57 20.31
C THR A 59 -1.14 4.66 19.73
N GLN A 60 0.09 4.91 20.17
CA GLN A 60 1.25 4.13 19.73
C GLN A 60 2.01 3.63 20.95
N SER A 61 2.16 2.31 21.04
CA SER A 61 2.92 1.60 22.07
C SER A 61 4.07 0.85 21.39
N GLY A 62 5.25 1.49 21.32
CA GLY A 62 6.37 0.98 20.53
C GLY A 62 6.07 0.98 19.03
N GLU A 63 6.11 -0.19 18.40
CA GLU A 63 5.76 -0.36 16.98
C GLU A 63 4.27 -0.64 16.72
N ARG A 64 3.48 -0.72 17.80
CA ARG A 64 2.06 -1.09 17.72
C ARG A 64 1.18 0.14 17.77
N TRP A 65 0.17 0.15 16.92
CA TRP A 65 -0.87 1.16 16.83
C TRP A 65 -2.18 0.58 17.35
N GLU A 66 -2.85 1.37 18.17
CA GLU A 66 -4.18 1.09 18.68
C GLU A 66 -5.10 2.26 18.34
N VAL A 67 -6.38 1.96 18.12
CA VAL A 67 -7.38 2.99 17.82
C VAL A 67 -8.12 3.30 19.11
N THR A 68 -8.22 4.59 19.44
CA THR A 68 -8.94 5.03 20.64
C THR A 68 -10.46 4.89 20.43
N PRO A 69 -11.27 4.92 21.51
CA PRO A 69 -12.73 4.95 21.39
C PRO A 69 -13.22 6.08 20.47
N GLU A 70 -12.59 7.25 20.57
CA GLU A 70 -12.84 8.43 19.75
C GLU A 70 -12.46 8.17 18.29
N GLY A 71 -11.32 7.51 18.04
CA GLY A 71 -10.89 7.10 16.70
C GLY A 71 -11.86 6.13 16.04
N HIS A 72 -12.40 5.17 16.79
CA HIS A 72 -13.42 4.25 16.30
C HIS A 72 -14.73 4.98 15.96
N GLN A 73 -15.14 5.98 16.75
CA GLN A 73 -16.31 6.79 16.46
C GLN A 73 -16.13 7.64 15.20
N ALA A 74 -14.97 8.30 15.06
CA ALA A 74 -14.63 9.09 13.89
C ALA A 74 -14.53 8.21 12.61
N ALA A 75 -13.93 7.02 12.71
CA ALA A 75 -13.89 6.06 11.62
C ALA A 75 -15.28 5.64 11.14
N ARG A 76 -16.19 5.34 12.08
CA ARG A 76 -17.59 5.01 11.76
C ARG A 76 -18.29 6.18 11.07
N GLN A 77 -18.13 7.39 11.58
CA GLN A 77 -18.71 8.58 10.96
C GLN A 77 -18.16 8.81 9.54
N ALA A 78 -16.87 8.61 9.32
CA ALA A 78 -16.25 8.73 8.00
C ALA A 78 -16.76 7.66 7.02
N MET A 79 -16.93 6.42 7.48
CA MET A 79 -17.51 5.34 6.68
C MET A 79 -18.97 5.63 6.32
N THR A 80 -19.77 6.13 7.27
CA THR A 80 -21.18 6.50 7.02
C THR A 80 -21.30 7.72 6.10
N GLN A 81 -20.41 8.71 6.23
CA GLN A 81 -20.38 9.87 5.33
C GLN A 81 -19.92 9.49 3.91
N ALA A 82 -19.01 8.52 3.79
CA ALA A 82 -18.62 7.97 2.48
C ALA A 82 -19.70 7.06 1.86
N ALA A 83 -20.57 6.48 2.68
CA ALA A 83 -21.68 5.63 2.25
C ALA A 83 -22.98 6.42 1.94
N MET A 84 -23.06 7.70 2.32
CA MET A 84 -24.16 8.55 1.84
C MET A 84 -23.97 8.83 0.35
N PRO A 85 -24.94 8.49 -0.53
CA PRO A 85 -24.91 8.97 -1.90
C PRO A 85 -24.87 10.50 -1.82
N SER A 86 -23.92 11.11 -2.53
CA SER A 86 -23.88 12.55 -2.76
C SER A 86 -25.31 13.02 -3.02
N ARG A 87 -25.89 13.80 -2.09
CA ARG A 87 -27.16 14.48 -2.34
C ARG A 87 -26.96 15.21 -3.66
N ALA A 88 -27.72 14.82 -4.68
CA ALA A 88 -27.77 15.58 -5.92
C ALA A 88 -28.04 17.04 -5.53
N PRO A 89 -27.33 18.03 -6.10
CA PRO A 89 -27.63 19.42 -5.83
C PRO A 89 -29.12 19.64 -6.11
N GLU A 90 -29.86 20.08 -5.09
CA GLU A 90 -31.26 20.48 -5.25
C GLU A 90 -31.33 21.59 -6.30
N PRO A 91 -32.20 21.49 -7.31
CA PRO A 91 -32.30 22.51 -8.34
C PRO A 91 -32.89 23.79 -7.74
N ILE A 92 -32.13 24.87 -7.88
CA ILE A 92 -32.55 26.25 -7.65
C ILE A 92 -33.74 26.52 -8.60
N PRO A 93 -34.88 27.07 -8.14
CA PRO A 93 -35.99 27.42 -9.03
C PRO A 93 -35.64 28.66 -9.85
N GLU A 94 -35.03 28.46 -11.02
CA GLU A 94 -34.85 29.52 -12.01
C GLU A 94 -36.08 29.67 -12.91
N LYS A 95 -36.49 30.94 -13.06
CA LYS A 95 -37.57 31.43 -13.91
C LYS A 95 -37.43 30.95 -15.37
N PRO A 96 -38.54 30.84 -16.14
CA PRO A 96 -38.51 30.23 -17.46
C PRO A 96 -37.93 31.18 -18.52
N PRO A 97 -37.07 30.70 -19.43
CA PRO A 97 -36.89 31.34 -20.72
C PRO A 97 -37.32 30.40 -21.86
N VAL A 98 -38.36 30.87 -22.56
CA VAL A 98 -38.52 30.91 -24.02
C VAL A 98 -37.70 29.91 -24.87
N ARG A 99 -38.41 29.00 -25.55
CA ARG A 99 -37.89 28.16 -26.65
C ARG A 99 -37.31 29.02 -27.78
N PRO A 100 -36.32 28.50 -28.52
CA PRO A 100 -36.57 28.28 -29.95
C PRO A 100 -36.06 26.92 -30.48
N LYS A 101 -36.45 26.67 -31.73
CA LYS A 101 -36.56 25.39 -32.45
C LYS A 101 -35.22 24.75 -32.86
N SER A 102 -35.20 23.42 -32.78
CA SER A 102 -34.46 22.42 -33.59
C SER A 102 -33.54 22.90 -34.71
N ARG A 103 -32.28 22.43 -34.71
CA ARG A 103 -31.70 21.81 -35.92
C ARG A 103 -30.54 20.86 -35.60
N ASP A 104 -30.76 19.62 -36.01
CA ASP A 104 -29.85 18.50 -36.04
C ASP A 104 -28.77 18.68 -37.12
N THR A 105 -27.52 18.33 -36.84
CA THR A 105 -26.51 17.84 -37.81
C THR A 105 -25.24 17.36 -37.09
N LEU A 106 -25.11 16.04 -37.06
CA LEU A 106 -23.94 15.22 -36.74
C LEU A 106 -22.64 15.67 -37.42
N ARG A 107 -21.52 15.74 -36.68
CA ARG A 107 -20.18 15.32 -37.15
C ARG A 107 -19.31 14.79 -35.99
N PRO A 108 -18.63 13.64 -36.15
CA PRO A 108 -17.66 13.11 -35.18
C PRO A 108 -16.28 13.76 -35.38
N ARG A 109 -15.62 14.21 -34.30
CA ARG A 109 -14.20 14.61 -34.33
C ARG A 109 -13.33 13.44 -33.88
N GLN A 110 -12.55 12.93 -34.81
CA GLN A 110 -11.58 11.86 -34.64
C GLN A 110 -10.40 12.27 -33.76
N LEU A 111 -9.92 11.26 -33.04
CA LEU A 111 -8.70 11.18 -32.25
C LEU A 111 -7.46 11.64 -33.03
N THR A 112 -6.65 12.51 -32.45
CA THR A 112 -5.25 12.69 -32.84
C THR A 112 -4.37 12.26 -31.67
N ALA A 113 -3.51 11.28 -31.93
CA ALA A 113 -2.60 10.67 -30.95
C ALA A 113 -1.51 11.65 -30.50
N PRO A 114 -1.09 11.64 -29.21
CA PRO A 114 0.05 12.42 -28.76
C PRO A 114 1.38 11.80 -29.24
N ARG A 115 2.31 12.67 -29.65
CA ARG A 115 3.62 12.36 -30.23
C ARG A 115 4.62 11.81 -29.19
N PRO A 116 5.60 10.97 -29.59
CA PRO A 116 6.66 10.50 -28.70
C PRO A 116 7.73 11.58 -28.49
N VAL A 117 8.18 11.77 -27.24
CA VAL A 117 9.31 12.66 -26.92
C VAL A 117 10.60 11.84 -26.91
N THR A 118 11.48 12.17 -27.86
CA THR A 118 12.84 11.66 -28.01
C THR A 118 13.78 12.19 -26.92
N ARG A 119 14.61 11.30 -26.39
CA ARG A 119 15.70 11.52 -25.43
C ARG A 119 16.91 12.20 -26.10
N PRO A 120 17.63 13.11 -25.43
CA PRO A 120 19.06 13.28 -25.63
C PRO A 120 19.84 12.59 -24.51
N GLU A 121 20.78 11.75 -24.92
CA GLU A 121 21.80 11.08 -24.14
C GLU A 121 23.08 11.93 -24.16
N SER A 122 23.72 12.16 -23.00
CA SER A 122 25.19 12.33 -22.90
C SER A 122 25.64 12.45 -21.44
N ALA A 123 26.62 11.60 -21.09
CA ALA A 123 27.28 11.30 -19.81
C ALA A 123 28.19 12.48 -19.29
N PRO A 124 29.02 12.39 -18.20
CA PRO A 124 29.72 11.21 -17.68
C PRO A 124 29.80 11.01 -16.14
N SER A 125 30.30 9.81 -15.84
CA SER A 125 30.72 9.18 -14.58
C SER A 125 31.83 9.87 -13.77
N ASN A 126 31.97 9.37 -12.53
CA ASN A 126 33.11 9.39 -11.57
C ASN A 126 32.99 10.47 -10.47
N HIS A 127 33.13 10.20 -9.17
CA HIS A 127 33.92 9.18 -8.47
C HIS A 127 33.29 8.72 -7.14
N LEU A 128 33.43 7.42 -6.88
CA LEU A 128 33.41 6.80 -5.55
C LEU A 128 34.53 7.34 -4.66
N ARG A 129 34.22 7.63 -3.40
CA ARG A 129 35.14 7.39 -2.28
C ARG A 129 34.35 7.10 -1.01
N GLY A 130 34.40 5.84 -0.59
CA GLY A 130 33.89 5.40 0.70
C GLY A 130 34.77 5.89 1.85
N ALA A 131 34.17 5.99 3.03
CA ALA A 131 34.82 5.71 4.30
C ALA A 131 33.73 5.56 5.38
N THR A 132 33.48 4.31 5.76
CA THR A 132 32.91 3.95 7.05
C THR A 132 33.82 4.47 8.17
N LYS A 133 33.32 5.36 9.04
CA LYS A 133 33.91 5.56 10.38
C LYS A 133 32.82 5.92 11.38
N LYS A 134 32.81 5.16 12.47
CA LYS A 134 31.99 5.32 13.67
C LYS A 134 32.03 6.76 14.17
N VAL A 135 30.88 7.30 14.57
CA VAL A 135 30.77 8.48 15.42
C VAL A 135 29.99 8.06 16.66
N GLU A 136 30.71 7.86 17.76
CA GLU A 136 30.17 8.00 19.11
C GLU A 136 29.86 9.49 19.31
N GLY A 137 28.62 9.82 19.64
CA GLY A 137 28.16 11.20 19.83
C GLY A 137 27.84 11.45 21.29
N ASP A 138 28.74 12.15 21.97
CA ASP A 138 28.46 12.84 23.23
C ASP A 138 27.33 13.86 23.01
N GLY A 139 26.43 13.95 23.99
CA GLY A 139 25.16 14.66 23.94
C GLY A 139 25.21 16.18 23.76
N THR A 140 25.68 16.65 22.60
CA THR A 140 25.47 18.02 22.10
C THR A 140 24.67 17.96 20.82
N GLY A 141 23.46 18.52 20.86
CA GLY A 141 22.50 18.52 19.76
C GLY A 141 22.91 19.39 18.57
N GLU A 142 23.91 18.94 17.81
CA GLU A 142 24.06 19.35 16.41
C GLU A 142 23.23 18.41 15.54
N ALA A 143 22.30 19.00 14.79
CA ALA A 143 21.49 18.28 13.83
C ALA A 143 22.40 17.64 12.78
N LEU A 144 22.41 16.30 12.74
CA LEU A 144 23.04 15.54 11.66
C LEU A 144 22.49 16.05 10.31
N PRO A 145 23.35 16.26 9.29
CA PRO A 145 22.86 16.63 7.97
C PRO A 145 21.89 15.56 7.46
N PRO A 146 20.84 15.95 6.73
CA PRO A 146 19.85 15.01 6.23
C PRO A 146 20.54 13.91 5.42
N ILE A 147 20.37 12.66 5.87
CA ILE A 147 20.76 11.49 5.09
C ILE A 147 19.80 11.46 3.90
N GLU A 148 20.27 11.93 2.75
CA GLU A 148 19.62 11.69 1.47
C GLU A 148 19.66 10.18 1.22
N TYR A 149 18.59 9.49 1.59
CA TYR A 149 18.33 8.16 1.05
C TYR A 149 18.11 8.34 -0.44
N PRO A 150 18.95 7.77 -1.33
CA PRO A 150 18.66 7.81 -2.76
C PRO A 150 17.31 7.11 -2.96
N GLY A 151 16.27 7.90 -3.27
CA GLY A 151 14.90 7.47 -3.53
C GLY A 151 14.74 6.69 -4.85
N THR A 152 15.77 5.94 -5.22
CA THR A 152 15.70 4.97 -6.30
C THR A 152 15.59 3.62 -5.61
N ILE A 153 14.35 3.12 -5.44
CA ILE A 153 14.16 1.67 -5.48
C ILE A 153 14.56 1.29 -6.91
N GLU A 154 15.87 1.16 -7.14
CA GLU A 154 16.35 0.33 -8.22
C GLU A 154 15.64 -0.99 -7.97
N ARG A 155 14.73 -1.37 -8.87
CA ARG A 155 14.50 -2.79 -9.08
C ARG A 155 15.85 -3.30 -9.52
N LEU A 156 16.68 -3.67 -8.54
CA LEU A 156 17.80 -4.54 -8.71
C LEU A 156 17.17 -5.83 -9.21
N ALA A 157 16.96 -5.91 -10.52
CA ALA A 157 16.72 -7.14 -11.24
C ALA A 157 18.03 -7.94 -11.25
N LEU A 158 18.70 -8.00 -10.09
CA LEU A 158 19.71 -8.98 -9.83
C LEU A 158 18.97 -10.32 -9.88
N PRO A 159 19.43 -11.27 -10.71
CA PRO A 159 18.83 -12.58 -10.74
C PRO A 159 18.83 -13.13 -9.30
N ILE A 160 17.67 -13.64 -8.87
CA ILE A 160 17.54 -14.22 -7.53
C ILE A 160 18.61 -15.31 -7.41
N PRO A 161 19.44 -15.32 -6.36
CA PRO A 161 20.48 -16.33 -6.21
C PRO A 161 19.88 -17.73 -6.30
N HIS A 162 20.44 -18.58 -7.16
CA HIS A 162 19.93 -19.93 -7.40
C HIS A 162 19.84 -20.75 -6.10
N ASP A 163 20.82 -20.60 -5.22
CA ASP A 163 20.84 -21.26 -3.90
C ASP A 163 19.69 -20.81 -2.99
N LEU A 164 19.24 -19.56 -3.10
CA LEU A 164 18.06 -19.09 -2.38
C LEU A 164 16.78 -19.71 -2.96
N LEU A 165 16.66 -19.77 -4.29
CA LEU A 165 15.52 -20.41 -4.95
C LEU A 165 15.42 -21.89 -4.62
N HIS A 166 16.56 -22.59 -4.58
CA HIS A 166 16.61 -24.01 -4.21
C HIS A 166 16.19 -24.22 -2.75
N ARG A 167 16.68 -23.40 -1.81
CA ARG A 167 16.24 -23.47 -0.40
C ARG A 167 14.75 -23.17 -0.23
N CYS A 168 14.23 -22.19 -0.97
CA CYS A 168 12.80 -21.89 -1.00
C CYS A 168 11.98 -23.04 -1.58
N ALA A 169 12.46 -23.69 -2.65
CA ALA A 169 11.79 -24.83 -3.27
C ALA A 169 11.75 -26.04 -2.32
N ALA A 170 12.88 -26.37 -1.69
CA ALA A 170 12.98 -27.43 -0.69
C ALA A 170 12.01 -27.18 0.50
N MET A 171 12.00 -25.97 1.04
CA MET A 171 11.09 -25.60 2.13
C MET A 171 9.62 -25.70 1.70
N ASN A 172 9.28 -25.24 0.49
CA ASN A 172 7.93 -25.34 -0.05
C ASN A 172 7.46 -26.80 -0.16
N MET A 173 8.35 -27.72 -0.52
CA MET A 173 8.05 -29.15 -0.56
C MET A 173 7.80 -29.73 0.84
N THR A 174 8.62 -29.35 1.83
CA THR A 174 8.41 -29.77 3.22
C THR A 174 7.07 -29.29 3.76
N LEU A 175 6.74 -28.02 3.55
CA LEU A 175 5.46 -27.45 3.97
C LEU A 175 4.28 -28.13 3.26
N MET A 176 4.43 -28.48 1.98
CA MET A 176 3.39 -29.18 1.23
C MET A 176 3.15 -30.60 1.75
N ALA A 177 4.22 -31.32 2.13
CA ALA A 177 4.10 -32.64 2.73
C ALA A 177 3.38 -32.58 4.09
N ASP A 178 3.73 -31.61 4.94
CA ASP A 178 3.07 -31.39 6.23
C ASP A 178 1.59 -31.01 6.07
N ALA A 179 1.29 -30.08 5.17
CA ALA A 179 -0.09 -29.66 4.90
C ALA A 179 -0.95 -30.83 4.37
N ARG A 180 -0.38 -31.69 3.52
CA ARG A 180 -1.05 -32.93 3.06
C ARG A 180 -1.31 -33.90 4.21
N GLN A 181 -0.32 -34.12 5.08
CA GLN A 181 -0.49 -34.98 6.24
C GLN A 181 -1.60 -34.45 7.18
N ARG A 182 -1.64 -33.14 7.43
CA ARG A 182 -2.73 -32.49 8.20
C ARG A 182 -4.09 -32.64 7.52
N TYR A 183 -4.13 -32.50 6.20
CA TYR A 183 -5.37 -32.69 5.45
C TYR A 183 -5.86 -34.13 5.49
N GLU A 184 -4.96 -35.11 5.40
CA GLU A 184 -5.31 -36.53 5.47
C GLU A 184 -5.78 -36.95 6.87
N ALA A 185 -5.13 -36.43 7.91
CA ALA A 185 -5.44 -36.76 9.30
C ALA A 185 -6.81 -36.24 9.76
N SER A 186 -7.23 -35.05 9.31
CA SER A 186 -8.42 -34.39 9.87
C SER A 186 -9.37 -33.80 8.82
N ARG A 187 -9.11 -33.99 7.52
CA ARG A 187 -9.89 -33.41 6.41
C ARG A 187 -10.14 -31.91 6.60
N CYS A 188 -9.17 -31.20 7.15
CA CYS A 188 -9.30 -29.80 7.52
C CYS A 188 -9.35 -28.91 6.25
N PRO A 189 -10.39 -28.08 6.06
CA PRO A 189 -10.50 -27.21 4.88
C PRO A 189 -9.37 -26.16 4.80
N GLU A 190 -8.82 -25.74 5.94
CA GLU A 190 -7.70 -24.80 6.00
C GLU A 190 -6.43 -25.42 5.40
N ALA A 191 -6.17 -26.69 5.69
CA ALA A 191 -5.04 -27.42 5.12
C ALA A 191 -5.18 -27.57 3.59
N LEU A 192 -6.41 -27.72 3.07
CA LEU A 192 -6.63 -27.75 1.62
C LEU A 192 -6.32 -26.40 0.95
N SER A 193 -6.73 -25.30 1.59
CA SER A 193 -6.39 -23.95 1.12
C SER A 193 -4.87 -23.72 1.10
N GLU A 194 -4.19 -24.14 2.16
CA GLU A 194 -2.73 -24.08 2.29
C GLU A 194 -2.02 -24.92 1.21
N ILE A 195 -2.49 -26.14 0.93
CA ILE A 195 -1.96 -26.98 -0.16
C ILE A 195 -2.07 -26.26 -1.51
N ASN A 196 -3.22 -25.65 -1.81
CA ASN A 196 -3.42 -24.94 -3.08
C ASN A 196 -2.48 -23.72 -3.20
N TRP A 197 -2.29 -22.98 -2.11
CA TRP A 197 -1.37 -21.85 -2.08
C TRP A 197 0.09 -22.28 -2.24
N LEU A 198 0.51 -23.36 -1.56
CA LEU A 198 1.86 -23.93 -1.68
C LEU A 198 2.11 -24.51 -3.08
N ALA A 199 1.08 -25.05 -3.73
CA ALA A 199 1.16 -25.54 -5.11
C ALA A 199 1.42 -24.40 -6.11
N GLU A 200 0.69 -23.30 -5.97
CA GLU A 200 0.91 -22.12 -6.80
C GLU A 200 2.28 -21.48 -6.53
N THR A 201 2.68 -21.40 -5.26
CA THR A 201 3.99 -20.88 -4.86
C THR A 201 5.12 -21.74 -5.43
N GLY A 202 4.99 -23.07 -5.38
CA GLY A 202 5.94 -24.01 -5.98
C GLY A 202 6.07 -23.79 -7.49
N ARG A 203 4.96 -23.58 -8.20
CA ARG A 203 4.96 -23.27 -9.63
C ARG A 203 5.71 -21.97 -9.95
N LEU A 204 5.59 -20.96 -9.10
CA LEU A 204 6.32 -19.69 -9.27
C LEU A 204 7.82 -19.85 -9.00
N LEU A 205 8.20 -20.65 -8.00
CA LEU A 205 9.61 -20.96 -7.71
C LEU A 205 10.26 -21.71 -8.88
N LEU A 206 9.57 -22.72 -9.45
CA LEU A 206 10.06 -23.43 -10.63
C LEU A 206 10.23 -22.48 -11.83
N LYS A 207 9.28 -21.57 -12.06
CA LYS A 207 9.39 -20.55 -13.12
C LYS A 207 10.55 -19.58 -12.92
N ALA A 208 10.92 -19.32 -11.67
CA ALA A 208 12.06 -18.47 -11.34
C ALA A 208 13.42 -19.19 -11.48
N GLY A 209 13.42 -20.49 -11.80
CA GLY A 209 14.63 -21.31 -11.91
C GLY A 209 15.01 -22.01 -10.61
N GLY A 210 14.09 -22.15 -9.66
CA GLY A 210 14.27 -23.05 -8.53
C GLY A 210 14.13 -24.49 -8.98
N GLU A 211 15.12 -25.33 -8.68
CA GLU A 211 15.06 -26.77 -8.90
C GLU A 211 14.73 -27.47 -7.57
N VAL A 212 14.01 -28.59 -7.65
CA VAL A 212 13.67 -29.47 -6.52
C VAL A 212 14.48 -30.74 -6.63
#